data_AF-A0A9X2FD85-F1
#
_entry.id   AF-A0A9X2FD85-F1
#
_cell.length_a   1.000
_cell.length_b   1.000
_cell.length_c   1.000
_cell.angle_alpha   90.00
_cell.angle_beta   90.00
_cell.angle_gamma   90.00
#
_symmetry.space_group_name_H-M   'P 1'
#
loop_
_entity.id
_entity.type
_entity.pdbx_description
1 polymer ?
#
loop_
_entity_poly.entity_id
_entity_poly.type
_entity_poly.pdbx_seq_one_letter_code
_entity_poly.pdbx_strand_id
1 'polypeptide(L)' 'MTADGVMHNIRNLFEQSEMTLNELGEGLGYNGPTAKKRAWFLLYRTSNPRISTVLAVAQTLGVKISDLVK' A
#
# COMPACT_ATOMS: atom_id res chain seq x y z
N MET A 1 -17.63 -0.63 -1.20
CA MET A 1 -16.22 -0.96 -0.92
C MET A 1 -16.03 -2.47 -0.91
N THR A 2 -15.38 -3.01 -1.93
CA THR A 2 -14.89 -4.39 -1.93
C THR A 2 -13.39 -4.39 -1.63
N ALA A 3 -12.87 -5.49 -1.09
CA ALA A 3 -11.43 -5.63 -0.87
C ALA A 3 -10.63 -5.45 -2.18
N ASP A 4 -11.17 -5.94 -3.29
CA ASP A 4 -10.55 -5.79 -4.61
C ASP A 4 -10.48 -4.33 -5.08
N GLY A 5 -11.54 -3.54 -4.82
CA GLY A 5 -11.54 -2.10 -5.13
C GLY A 5 -10.48 -1.33 -4.33
N VAL A 6 -10.35 -1.65 -3.03
CA VAL A 6 -9.30 -1.06 -2.18
C VAL A 6 -7.91 -1.41 -2.70
N MET A 7 -7.66 -2.68 -3.02
CA MET A 7 -6.35 -3.09 -3.56
C MET A 7 -6.08 -2.49 -4.94
N HIS A 8 -7.10 -2.29 -5.77
CA HIS A 8 -6.96 -1.58 -7.05
C HIS A 8 -6.54 -0.12 -6.84
N ASN A 9 -7.23 0.62 -5.96
CA ASN A 9 -6.90 2.00 -5.65
C ASN A 9 -5.48 2.15 -5.06
N ILE A 10 -5.09 1.22 -4.16
CA ILE A 10 -3.72 1.18 -3.60
C ILE A 10 -2.67 1.04 -4.72
N ARG A 11 -2.89 0.15 -5.69
CA ARG A 11 -1.94 -0.06 -6.80
C ARG A 11 -1.85 1.18 -7.69
N ASN A 12 -3.00 1.74 -8.08
CA ASN A 12 -3.03 2.93 -8.95
C ASN A 12 -2.31 4.12 -8.30
N LEU A 13 -2.55 4.38 -7.02
CA LEU A 13 -1.92 5.49 -6.31
C LEU A 13 -0.43 5.23 -6.04
N PHE A 14 -0.05 3.98 -5.79
CA PHE A 14 1.36 3.61 -5.73
C PHE A 14 2.07 3.89 -7.07
N GLU A 15 1.48 3.50 -8.20
CA GLU A 15 2.05 3.77 -9.54
C GLU A 15 2.16 5.29 -9.82
N GLN A 16 1.18 6.08 -9.40
CA GLN A 16 1.20 7.55 -9.55
C GLN A 16 2.20 8.25 -8.62
N SER A 17 2.55 7.64 -7.49
CA SER A 17 3.47 8.23 -6.51
C SER A 17 4.93 8.19 -6.94
N GLU A 18 5.26 7.40 -7.97
CA GLU A 18 6.63 7.10 -8.40
C GLU A 18 7.53 6.47 -7.30
N MET A 19 6.95 6.10 -6.15
CA MET A 19 7.68 5.42 -5.08
C MET A 19 8.15 4.04 -5.51
N THR A 20 9.33 3.67 -5.04
CA THR A 20 9.83 2.31 -5.15
C THR A 20 9.14 1.39 -4.14
N LEU A 21 9.19 0.08 -4.42
CA LEU A 21 8.75 -0.94 -3.46
C LEU A 21 9.50 -0.87 -2.12
N ASN A 22 10.75 -0.40 -2.13
CA ASN A 22 11.52 -0.29 -0.90
C ASN A 22 10.99 0.86 -0.04
N GLU A 23 10.77 2.04 -0.63
CA GLU A 23 10.22 3.21 0.07
C GLU A 23 8.81 2.94 0.59
N LEU A 24 7.95 2.26 -0.19
CA LEU A 24 6.65 1.82 0.30
C LEU A 24 6.81 0.89 1.50
N GLY A 25 7.71 -0.08 1.42
CA GLY A 25 7.96 -1.02 2.52
C GLY A 25 8.48 -0.33 3.79
N GLU A 26 9.35 0.65 3.64
CA GLU A 26 9.89 1.48 4.73
C GLU A 26 8.81 2.34 5.37
N GLY A 27 7.95 2.99 4.58
CA GLY A 27 6.80 3.72 5.10
C GLY A 27 5.79 2.82 5.84
N LEU A 28 5.72 1.53 5.49
CA LEU A 28 4.92 0.54 6.22
C LEU A 28 5.60 0.04 7.50
N GLY A 29 6.78 0.57 7.86
CA GLY A 29 7.52 0.23 9.09
C GLY A 29 8.44 -0.98 8.97
N TYR A 30 8.72 -1.47 7.76
CA TYR A 30 9.66 -2.57 7.54
C TYR A 30 11.02 -2.05 7.12
N ASN A 31 12.11 -2.76 7.44
CA ASN A 31 13.46 -2.29 7.14
C ASN A 31 14.21 -3.21 6.17
N GLY A 32 15.09 -2.60 5.37
CA GLY A 32 16.07 -3.29 4.52
C GLY A 32 15.43 -4.27 3.52
N PRO A 33 16.04 -5.46 3.28
CA PRO A 33 15.52 -6.44 2.33
C PRO A 33 14.07 -6.89 2.60
N THR A 34 13.60 -6.74 3.85
CA THR A 34 12.22 -7.09 4.24
C THR A 34 11.21 -6.06 3.74
N ALA A 35 11.59 -4.78 3.62
CA ALA A 35 10.72 -3.70 3.17
C ALA A 35 10.17 -3.96 1.76
N LYS A 36 11.07 -4.10 0.80
CA LYS A 36 10.73 -4.44 -0.58
C LYS A 36 9.85 -5.69 -0.69
N LYS A 37 10.19 -6.76 0.04
CA LYS A 37 9.43 -8.03 0.02
C LYS A 37 8.01 -7.86 0.54
N ARG A 38 7.83 -7.10 1.62
CA ARG A 38 6.51 -6.88 2.25
C ARG A 38 5.62 -5.99 1.38
N ALA A 39 6.18 -4.92 0.80
CA ALA A 39 5.48 -4.09 -0.17
C ALA A 39 5.01 -4.90 -1.39
N TRP A 40 5.90 -5.71 -1.97
CA TRP A 40 5.54 -6.58 -3.09
C TRP A 40 4.43 -7.57 -2.72
N PHE A 41 4.51 -8.19 -1.53
CA PHE A 41 3.48 -9.12 -1.07
C PHE A 41 2.13 -8.41 -0.86
N LEU A 42 2.12 -7.18 -0.34
CA LEU A 42 0.92 -6.36 -0.25
C LEU A 42 0.31 -6.16 -1.64
N LEU A 43 1.07 -5.61 -2.59
CA LEU A 43 0.53 -5.23 -3.90
C LEU A 43 0.05 -6.43 -4.72
N TYR A 44 0.77 -7.56 -4.70
CA TYR A 44 0.53 -8.65 -5.67
C TYR A 44 0.03 -9.95 -5.06
N ARG A 45 0.06 -10.11 -3.74
CA ARG A 45 -0.32 -11.36 -3.06
C ARG A 45 -1.39 -11.19 -1.99
N THR A 46 -1.79 -9.96 -1.69
CA THR A 46 -2.85 -9.67 -0.71
C THR A 46 -4.13 -9.34 -1.45
N SER A 47 -5.17 -10.14 -1.22
CA SER A 47 -6.53 -9.87 -1.73
C SER A 47 -7.34 -8.98 -0.80
N ASN A 48 -7.17 -9.16 0.52
CA ASN A 48 -7.91 -8.42 1.54
C ASN A 48 -6.96 -7.82 2.59
N PRO A 49 -6.58 -6.54 2.46
CA PRO A 49 -5.71 -5.88 3.41
C PRO A 49 -6.47 -5.56 4.71
N ARG A 50 -5.77 -5.64 5.85
CA ARG A 50 -6.30 -5.16 7.12
C ARG A 50 -6.48 -3.64 7.07
N ILE A 51 -7.46 -3.10 7.80
CA ILE A 51 -7.70 -1.65 7.89
C ILE A 51 -6.43 -0.89 8.33
N SER A 52 -5.66 -1.44 9.28
CA SER A 52 -4.39 -0.86 9.72
C SER A 52 -3.36 -0.74 8.59
N THR A 53 -3.34 -1.70 7.66
CA THR A 53 -2.48 -1.67 6.47
C THR A 53 -2.94 -0.59 5.50
N VAL A 54 -4.25 -0.47 5.27
CA VAL A 54 -4.81 0.59 4.42
C VAL A 54 -4.47 1.98 4.96
N LEU A 55 -4.58 2.19 6.28
CA LEU A 55 -4.18 3.43 6.94
C LEU A 55 -2.69 3.73 6.77
N ALA A 56 -1.83 2.73 6.97
CA ALA A 56 -0.39 2.89 6.78
C ALA A 56 -0.05 3.24 5.33
N VAL A 57 -0.68 2.59 4.34
CA VAL A 57 -0.50 2.94 2.93
C VAL A 57 -0.92 4.37 2.64
N ALA A 58 -2.07 4.82 3.16
CA ALA A 58 -2.54 6.19 2.98
C ALA A 58 -1.52 7.22 3.51
N GLN A 59 -0.99 6.96 4.71
CA GLN A 59 0.04 7.81 5.32
C GLN A 59 1.33 7.81 4.50
N THR A 60 1.81 6.63 4.09
CA THR A 60 3.04 6.49 3.29
C THR A 60 2.95 7.19 1.94
N LEU A 61 1.79 7.08 1.26
CA LEU A 61 1.56 7.72 -0.03
C LEU A 61 1.18 9.21 0.10
N GLY A 62 0.99 9.73 1.32
CA GLY A 62 0.57 11.12 1.54
C GLY A 62 -0.85 11.43 1.07
N VAL A 63 -1.73 10.43 1.00
CA VAL A 63 -3.13 10.56 0.53
C VAL A 63 -4.13 10.37 1.66
N LYS A 64 -5.39 10.75 1.44
CA LYS A 64 -6.45 10.47 2.43
C LYS A 64 -6.88 9.03 2.31
N ILE A 65 -7.27 8.39 3.42
CA ILE A 65 -7.83 7.03 3.39
C ILE A 65 -9.06 6.93 2.48
N SER A 66 -9.85 8.00 2.37
CA SER A 66 -10.98 8.09 1.45
C SER A 66 -10.60 7.81 0.00
N ASP A 67 -9.37 8.12 -0.40
CA ASP A 67 -8.89 7.90 -1.77
C ASP A 67 -8.55 6.42 -2.01
N LEU A 68 -8.37 5.64 -0.94
CA LEU A 68 -8.18 4.18 -1.01
C LEU A 68 -9.51 3.41 -0.93
N VAL A 69 -10.51 3.94 -0.21
CA VAL A 69 -11.76 3.20 0.10
C VAL A 69 -12.98 3.59 -0.75
N LYS A 70 -12.84 4.61 -1.61
CA LYS A 70 -13.87 5.02 -2.59
C LYS A 70 -14.25 3.86 -3.51
#